data_AF-A0A542HSS5-F1
#
_entry.id   AF-A0A542HSS5-F1
#
_cell.length_a   1.000
_cell.length_b   1.000
_cell.length_c   1.000
_cell.angle_alpha   90.00
_cell.angle_beta   90.00
_cell.angle_gamma   90.00
#
_symmetry.space_group_name_H-M   'P 1'
#
loop_
_entity.id
_entity.type
_entity.pdbx_description
1 polymer ?
#
loop_
_entity_poly.entity_id
_entity_poly.type
_entity_poly.pdbx_seq_one_letter_code
_entity_poly.pdbx_strand_id
1 'polypeptide(L)'
;MTFVQLIDCKTSRFDEMDRLMDTWVEQTRGKRTASHAVVGKDRSDASHFIEIVEFPSYEEAMRNSNLPETDKVFRELVALCDEMPTFTDLDVVRDEQLYAGTARRFFEAIGTPGALPPLDGLLAEDYHDHDPANEQDTMGMDAMRRGVEMWRGGFDFAFSLDDQIEQGDRVCNRWTWSGTHKGDFMGIPATGKQVGMTGTTVFRCREDGKIVEAWWQYDRLGLMEQLGALDALER
;
A
#
# COMPACT_ATOMS: atom_id res chain seq x y z
N MET A 1 -12.35 -3.31 -14.36
CA MET A 1 -10.89 -3.51 -14.21
C MET A 1 -10.25 -2.16 -14.45
N THR A 2 -9.14 -1.86 -13.77
CA THR A 2 -8.39 -0.61 -13.99
C THR A 2 -8.05 -0.47 -15.46
N PHE A 3 -8.20 0.73 -15.98
CA PHE A 3 -7.97 1.06 -17.37
C PHE A 3 -6.91 2.16 -17.47
N VAL A 4 -6.00 2.04 -18.42
CA VAL A 4 -4.95 3.01 -18.68
C VAL A 4 -5.05 3.51 -20.12
N GLN A 5 -4.97 4.82 -20.31
CA GLN A 5 -4.80 5.42 -21.63
C GLN A 5 -3.39 5.99 -21.77
N LEU A 6 -2.71 5.62 -22.85
CA LEU A 6 -1.46 6.25 -23.27
C LEU A 6 -1.75 7.32 -24.31
N ILE A 7 -1.23 8.52 -24.09
CA ILE A 7 -1.26 9.64 -25.03
C ILE A 7 0.19 9.90 -25.45
N ASP A 8 0.52 9.52 -26.67
CA ASP A 8 1.85 9.72 -27.26
C ASP A 8 1.83 10.99 -28.11
N CYS A 9 2.68 11.96 -27.75
CA CYS A 9 2.75 13.23 -28.43
C CYS A 9 4.19 13.66 -28.73
N LYS A 10 4.35 14.33 -29.87
CA LYS A 10 5.57 15.06 -30.21
C LYS A 10 5.29 16.55 -30.19
N THR A 11 6.09 17.31 -29.45
CA THR A 11 5.96 18.76 -29.37
C THR A 11 7.28 19.44 -29.01
N SER A 12 7.55 20.54 -29.69
CA SER A 12 8.58 21.52 -29.34
C SER A 12 8.11 22.53 -28.28
N ARG A 13 6.83 22.50 -27.89
CA ARG A 13 6.15 23.48 -27.04
C ARG A 13 5.58 22.86 -25.76
N PHE A 14 6.33 21.93 -25.14
CA PHE A 14 5.87 21.22 -23.96
C PHE A 14 5.48 22.14 -22.79
N ASP A 15 6.23 23.23 -22.55
CA ASP A 15 5.90 24.18 -21.46
C ASP A 15 4.51 24.84 -21.64
N GLU A 16 4.02 24.96 -22.87
CA GLU A 16 2.66 25.45 -23.15
C GLU A 16 1.62 24.34 -22.95
N MET A 17 1.98 23.11 -23.31
CA MET A 17 1.15 21.92 -23.11
C MET A 17 0.98 21.60 -21.61
N ASP A 18 2.04 21.70 -20.82
CA ASP A 18 2.02 21.45 -19.37
C ASP A 18 1.06 22.41 -18.65
N ARG A 19 1.11 23.71 -19.01
CA ARG A 19 0.18 24.72 -18.48
C ARG A 19 -1.28 24.48 -18.89
N LEU A 20 -1.48 23.94 -20.10
CA LEU A 20 -2.81 23.56 -20.56
C LEU A 20 -3.36 22.40 -19.72
N MET A 21 -2.51 21.40 -19.39
CA MET A 21 -2.87 20.27 -18.54
C MET A 21 -3.18 20.71 -17.10
N ASP A 22 -2.38 21.61 -16.51
CA ASP A 22 -2.68 22.22 -15.20
C ASP A 22 -4.07 22.89 -15.19
N THR A 23 -4.37 23.62 -16.25
CA THR A 23 -5.66 24.31 -16.42
C THR A 23 -6.81 23.31 -16.52
N TRP A 24 -6.62 22.20 -17.23
CA TRP A 24 -7.60 21.11 -17.32
C TRP A 24 -7.86 20.46 -15.97
N VAL A 25 -6.82 20.18 -15.18
CA VAL A 25 -6.95 19.59 -13.84
C VAL A 25 -7.82 20.46 -12.94
N GLU A 26 -7.65 21.78 -12.98
CA GLU A 26 -8.48 22.68 -12.18
C GLU A 26 -9.92 22.78 -12.72
N GLN A 27 -10.10 22.89 -14.04
CA GLN A 27 -11.44 23.02 -14.66
C GLN A 27 -12.30 21.77 -14.51
N THR A 28 -11.67 20.60 -14.48
CA THR A 28 -12.36 19.32 -14.32
C THR A 28 -12.46 18.85 -12.87
N ARG A 29 -12.01 19.67 -11.92
CA ARG A 29 -12.08 19.35 -10.49
C ARG A 29 -13.50 19.00 -10.06
N GLY A 30 -13.64 17.84 -9.43
CA GLY A 30 -14.93 17.31 -8.98
C GLY A 30 -15.80 16.69 -10.07
N LYS A 31 -15.34 16.68 -11.33
CA LYS A 31 -16.01 16.04 -12.47
C LYS A 31 -15.17 14.95 -13.13
N ARG A 32 -13.85 15.10 -13.15
CA ARG A 32 -12.92 14.11 -13.72
C ARG A 32 -12.99 12.79 -12.95
N THR A 33 -12.75 11.71 -13.68
CA THR A 33 -12.75 10.34 -13.14
C THR A 33 -11.34 9.72 -13.19
N ALA A 34 -10.37 10.41 -13.78
CA ALA A 34 -8.96 10.04 -13.73
C ALA A 34 -8.47 10.02 -12.28
N SER A 35 -7.88 8.91 -11.87
CA SER A 35 -7.36 8.69 -10.51
C SER A 35 -5.90 9.08 -10.38
N HIS A 36 -5.12 8.93 -11.45
CA HIS A 36 -3.68 9.16 -11.47
C HIS A 36 -3.22 9.46 -12.90
N ALA A 37 -2.20 10.32 -13.05
CA ALA A 37 -1.60 10.61 -14.34
C ALA A 37 -0.09 10.82 -14.18
N VAL A 38 0.68 10.34 -15.16
CA VAL A 38 2.14 10.49 -15.23
C VAL A 38 2.52 10.97 -16.62
N VAL A 39 3.30 12.04 -16.70
CA VAL A 39 3.87 12.53 -17.95
C VAL A 39 5.35 12.22 -17.99
N GLY A 40 5.77 11.43 -18.97
CA GLY A 40 7.15 11.08 -19.24
C GLY A 40 7.69 11.82 -20.45
N LYS A 41 8.87 12.42 -20.32
CA LYS A 41 9.67 12.91 -21.45
C LYS A 41 10.61 11.81 -21.91
N ASP A 42 10.62 11.51 -23.21
CA ASP A 42 11.58 10.58 -23.78
C ASP A 42 13.00 11.12 -23.58
N ARG A 43 13.86 10.29 -23.00
CA ARG A 43 15.27 10.63 -22.74
C ARG A 43 16.07 10.73 -24.05
N SER A 44 15.68 9.99 -25.07
CA SER A 44 16.38 9.88 -26.35
C SER A 44 15.87 10.88 -27.38
N ASP A 45 14.64 11.35 -27.22
CA ASP A 45 14.00 12.36 -28.08
C ASP A 45 13.35 13.44 -27.22
N ALA A 46 14.00 14.60 -27.12
CA ALA A 46 13.54 15.69 -26.27
C ALA A 46 12.23 16.34 -26.71
N SER A 47 11.70 15.99 -27.89
CA SER A 47 10.42 16.44 -28.41
C SER A 47 9.29 15.44 -28.15
N HIS A 48 9.61 14.23 -27.69
CA HIS A 48 8.64 13.15 -27.53
C HIS A 48 8.23 12.99 -26.06
N PHE A 49 6.93 12.93 -25.82
CA PHE A 49 6.33 12.82 -24.50
C PHE A 49 5.21 11.77 -24.52
N ILE A 50 5.07 11.07 -23.41
CA ILE A 50 4.00 10.10 -23.20
C ILE A 50 3.29 10.47 -21.91
N GLU A 51 2.00 10.71 -21.99
CA GLU A 51 1.13 10.79 -20.82
C GLU A 51 0.43 9.45 -20.60
N ILE A 52 0.43 8.99 -19.36
CA ILE A 52 -0.20 7.76 -18.90
C ILE A 52 -1.29 8.17 -17.94
N VAL A 53 -2.56 7.94 -18.29
CA VAL A 53 -3.71 8.31 -17.45
C VAL A 53 -4.43 7.05 -16.99
N GLU A 54 -4.63 6.93 -15.69
CA GLU A 54 -5.32 5.81 -15.06
C GLU A 54 -6.77 6.16 -14.69
N PHE A 55 -7.66 5.21 -14.97
CA PHE A 55 -9.08 5.29 -14.67
C PHE A 55 -9.55 4.02 -13.94
N PRO A 56 -10.58 4.12 -13.08
CA PRO A 56 -11.17 2.95 -12.43
C PRO A 56 -11.74 1.92 -13.41
N SER A 57 -12.20 2.35 -14.58
CA SER A 57 -12.67 1.50 -15.67
C SER A 57 -12.67 2.22 -17.01
N TYR A 58 -12.82 1.47 -18.10
CA TYR A 58 -13.01 2.02 -19.45
C TYR A 58 -14.25 2.94 -19.53
N GLU A 59 -15.35 2.59 -18.88
CA GLU A 59 -16.55 3.44 -18.86
C GLU A 59 -16.33 4.77 -18.13
N GLU A 60 -15.51 4.77 -17.08
CA GLU A 60 -15.07 6.00 -16.41
C GLU A 60 -14.17 6.83 -17.32
N ALA A 61 -13.24 6.20 -18.05
CA ALA A 61 -12.40 6.87 -19.04
C ALA A 61 -13.23 7.53 -20.14
N MET A 62 -14.21 6.81 -20.70
CA MET A 62 -15.12 7.36 -21.71
C MET A 62 -15.98 8.50 -21.15
N ARG A 63 -16.43 8.40 -19.89
CA ARG A 63 -17.13 9.53 -19.24
C ARG A 63 -16.26 10.76 -19.12
N ASN A 64 -14.98 10.59 -18.78
CA ASN A 64 -14.01 11.68 -18.69
C ASN A 64 -13.74 12.33 -20.06
N SER A 65 -13.55 11.51 -21.10
CA SER A 65 -13.28 11.98 -22.46
C SER A 65 -14.47 12.73 -23.05
N ASN A 66 -15.70 12.31 -22.74
CA ASN A 66 -16.92 12.99 -23.20
C ASN A 66 -17.27 14.27 -22.41
N LEU A 67 -16.43 14.71 -21.45
CA LEU A 67 -16.63 16.00 -20.80
C LEU A 67 -16.36 17.14 -21.81
N PRO A 68 -17.24 18.15 -21.92
CA PRO A 68 -17.01 19.29 -22.80
C PRO A 68 -15.69 20.03 -22.55
N GLU A 69 -15.26 20.06 -21.28
CA GLU A 69 -13.97 20.62 -20.86
C GLU A 69 -12.79 19.79 -21.40
N THR A 70 -12.90 18.46 -21.42
CA THR A 70 -11.89 17.55 -21.97
C THR A 70 -11.79 17.66 -23.49
N ASP A 71 -12.92 17.73 -24.21
CA ASP A 71 -12.94 17.93 -25.67
C ASP A 71 -12.26 19.25 -26.10
N LYS A 72 -12.41 20.30 -25.29
CA LYS A 72 -11.76 21.58 -25.55
C LYS A 72 -10.24 21.47 -25.36
N VAL A 73 -9.82 20.91 -24.23
CA VAL A 73 -8.40 20.73 -23.90
C VAL A 73 -7.72 19.80 -24.91
N PHE A 74 -8.40 18.75 -25.35
CA PHE A 74 -7.93 17.86 -26.40
C PHE A 74 -7.59 18.60 -27.70
N ARG A 75 -8.48 19.49 -28.17
CA ARG A 75 -8.23 20.27 -29.38
C ARG A 75 -7.05 21.22 -29.24
N GLU A 76 -6.88 21.82 -28.06
CA GLU A 76 -5.75 22.68 -27.76
C GLU A 76 -4.44 21.88 -27.66
N LEU A 77 -4.48 20.67 -27.08
CA LEU A 77 -3.36 19.74 -27.02
C LEU A 77 -2.89 19.34 -28.42
N VAL A 78 -3.82 18.92 -29.29
CA VAL A 78 -3.50 18.57 -30.69
C VAL A 78 -2.87 19.75 -31.44
N ALA A 79 -3.30 20.99 -31.17
CA ALA A 79 -2.73 22.18 -31.79
C ALA A 79 -1.31 22.52 -31.29
N LEU A 80 -0.94 22.03 -30.11
CA LEU A 80 0.40 22.18 -29.53
C LEU A 80 1.36 21.08 -29.98
N CYS A 81 0.87 19.95 -30.47
CA CYS A 81 1.70 18.89 -31.05
C CYS A 81 2.26 19.28 -32.43
N ASP A 82 3.49 18.84 -32.70
CA ASP A 82 4.14 18.94 -34.01
C ASP A 82 3.59 17.87 -34.98
N GLU A 83 3.09 16.76 -34.43
CA GLU A 83 2.45 15.65 -35.14
C GLU A 83 1.13 15.26 -34.46
N MET A 84 0.26 14.53 -35.16
CA MET A 84 -1.03 14.10 -34.61
C MET A 84 -0.77 13.09 -33.47
N PRO A 85 -1.21 13.36 -32.22
CA PRO A 85 -0.94 12.46 -31.09
C PRO A 85 -1.67 11.13 -31.28
N THR A 86 -1.11 10.07 -30.69
CA THR A 86 -1.74 8.74 -30.71
C THR A 86 -2.29 8.38 -29.35
N PHE A 87 -3.40 7.63 -29.34
CA PHE A 87 -4.13 7.23 -28.14
C PHE A 87 -4.19 5.71 -28.12
N THR A 88 -3.66 5.10 -27.06
CA THR A 88 -3.70 3.65 -26.87
C THR A 88 -4.47 3.31 -25.60
N ASP A 89 -5.55 2.56 -25.78
CA ASP A 89 -6.43 2.11 -24.72
C ASP A 89 -5.98 0.74 -24.20
N LEU A 90 -5.67 0.65 -22.91
CA LEU A 90 -5.07 -0.53 -22.28
C LEU A 90 -5.90 -1.02 -21.10
N ASP A 91 -6.25 -2.31 -21.14
CA ASP A 91 -6.69 -3.03 -19.96
C ASP A 91 -5.46 -3.40 -19.11
N VAL A 92 -5.46 -3.02 -17.83
CA VAL A 92 -4.38 -3.38 -16.91
C VAL A 92 -4.48 -4.87 -16.59
N VAL A 93 -3.55 -5.67 -17.15
CA VAL A 93 -3.48 -7.12 -16.93
C VAL A 93 -2.74 -7.47 -15.64
N ARG A 94 -1.77 -6.63 -15.23
CA ARG A 94 -0.99 -6.81 -14.01
C ARG A 94 -0.51 -5.47 -13.48
N ASP A 95 -0.71 -5.25 -12.19
CA ASP A 95 -0.13 -4.15 -11.42
C ASP A 95 0.64 -4.77 -10.24
N GLU A 96 1.96 -4.56 -10.21
CA GLU A 96 2.86 -5.16 -9.20
C GLU A 96 3.28 -4.13 -8.17
N GLN A 97 2.53 -4.07 -7.05
CA GLN A 97 2.91 -3.32 -5.86
C GLN A 97 3.90 -4.17 -5.03
N LEU A 98 5.19 -4.09 -5.38
CA LEU A 98 6.21 -5.01 -4.88
C LEU A 98 6.41 -4.92 -3.37
N TYR A 99 6.39 -3.71 -2.79
CA TYR A 99 6.53 -3.53 -1.35
C TYR A 99 5.30 -4.02 -0.59
N ALA A 100 4.09 -3.71 -1.07
CA ALA A 100 2.84 -4.22 -0.51
C ALA A 100 2.77 -5.76 -0.58
N GLY A 101 3.31 -6.35 -1.65
CA GLY A 101 3.48 -7.79 -1.79
C GLY A 101 4.42 -8.39 -0.75
N THR A 102 5.55 -7.74 -0.44
CA THR A 102 6.45 -8.18 0.65
C THR A 102 5.75 -8.07 2.01
N ALA A 103 5.07 -6.94 2.28
CA ALA A 103 4.32 -6.74 3.52
C ALA A 103 3.26 -7.83 3.74
N ARG A 104 2.53 -8.22 2.69
CA ARG A 104 1.55 -9.31 2.75
C ARG A 104 2.18 -10.64 3.12
N ARG A 105 3.25 -11.02 2.42
CA ARG A 105 4.00 -12.25 2.72
C ARG A 105 4.53 -12.26 4.15
N PHE A 106 4.89 -11.10 4.69
CA PHE A 106 5.32 -10.98 6.09
C PHE A 106 4.21 -11.36 7.08
N PHE A 107 3.01 -10.78 6.94
CA PHE A 107 1.86 -11.12 7.79
C PHE A 107 1.43 -12.59 7.65
N GLU A 108 1.44 -13.10 6.42
CA GLU A 108 1.19 -14.52 6.14
C GLU A 108 2.23 -15.42 6.83
N ALA A 109 3.52 -15.09 6.74
CA ALA A 109 4.61 -15.86 7.34
C ALA A 109 4.49 -15.94 8.87
N ILE A 110 4.24 -14.82 9.55
CA ILE A 110 4.14 -14.80 11.02
C ILE A 110 2.84 -15.44 11.53
N GLY A 111 1.76 -15.41 10.74
CA GLY A 111 0.47 -16.05 11.04
C GLY A 111 0.31 -17.48 10.51
N THR A 112 1.31 -18.03 9.83
CA THR A 112 1.23 -19.40 9.29
C THR A 112 1.30 -20.43 10.43
N PRO A 113 0.46 -21.48 10.46
CA PRO A 113 0.56 -22.52 11.47
C PRO A 113 1.91 -23.27 11.47
N GLY A 114 2.34 -23.79 12.62
CA GLY A 114 3.53 -24.66 12.72
C GLY A 114 4.84 -23.94 13.04
N ALA A 115 5.94 -24.29 12.36
CA ALA A 115 7.23 -23.63 12.55
C ALA A 115 7.26 -22.28 11.81
N LEU A 116 7.87 -21.26 12.40
CA LEU A 116 8.03 -19.95 11.75
C LEU A 116 8.94 -20.11 10.52
N PRO A 117 8.48 -19.75 9.31
CA PRO A 117 9.32 -19.78 8.12
C PRO A 117 10.45 -18.73 8.18
N PRO A 118 11.52 -18.90 7.38
CA PRO A 118 12.58 -17.90 7.27
C PRO A 118 12.05 -16.53 6.84
N LEU A 119 12.57 -15.47 7.44
CA LEU A 119 12.17 -14.08 7.16
C LEU A 119 13.22 -13.29 6.38
N ASP A 120 14.37 -13.89 6.05
CA ASP A 120 15.53 -13.23 5.42
C ASP A 120 15.23 -12.66 4.02
N GLY A 121 14.20 -13.19 3.36
CA GLY A 121 13.69 -12.69 2.09
C GLY A 121 12.64 -11.57 2.21
N LEU A 122 12.23 -11.24 3.44
CA LEU A 122 11.17 -10.27 3.73
C LEU A 122 11.67 -9.10 4.58
N LEU A 123 12.54 -9.38 5.56
CA LEU A 123 13.14 -8.40 6.45
C LEU A 123 14.63 -8.21 6.16
N ALA A 124 15.13 -7.01 6.42
CA ALA A 124 16.56 -6.75 6.48
C ALA A 124 17.18 -7.26 7.81
N GLU A 125 18.48 -7.54 7.81
CA GLU A 125 19.18 -8.02 9.01
C GLU A 125 19.16 -6.98 10.15
N ASP A 126 19.24 -5.71 9.79
CA ASP A 126 19.21 -4.53 10.66
C ASP A 126 17.79 -3.99 10.90
N TYR A 127 16.76 -4.84 10.73
CA TYR A 127 15.36 -4.48 10.94
C TYR A 127 15.11 -3.81 12.30
N HIS A 128 14.31 -2.74 12.28
CA HIS A 128 13.96 -1.95 13.45
C HIS A 128 12.45 -1.92 13.68
N ASP A 129 12.01 -2.23 14.89
CA ASP A 129 10.59 -2.41 15.19
C ASP A 129 10.15 -1.55 16.37
N HIS A 130 9.20 -0.67 16.09
CA HIS A 130 8.56 0.23 17.03
C HIS A 130 7.18 -0.33 17.41
N ASP A 131 7.19 -1.22 18.40
CA ASP A 131 5.99 -1.79 19.00
C ASP A 131 5.67 -1.04 20.31
N PRO A 132 4.51 -0.38 20.43
CA PRO A 132 4.10 0.32 21.66
C PRO A 132 3.94 -0.63 22.86
N ALA A 133 3.97 -1.95 22.66
CA ALA A 133 3.97 -2.92 23.73
C ALA A 133 5.33 -3.09 24.43
N ASN A 134 6.43 -2.65 23.79
CA ASN A 134 7.78 -2.77 24.29
C ASN A 134 8.28 -1.44 24.86
N GLU A 135 9.08 -1.50 25.93
CA GLU A 135 9.69 -0.28 26.52
C GLU A 135 10.80 0.31 25.63
N GLN A 136 11.42 -0.54 24.81
CA GLN A 136 12.48 -0.18 23.88
C GLN A 136 12.20 -0.80 22.53
N ASP A 137 12.68 -0.13 21.49
CA ASP A 137 12.59 -0.64 20.13
C ASP A 137 13.32 -1.98 20.00
N THR A 138 12.74 -2.87 19.19
CA THR A 138 13.34 -4.17 18.89
C THR A 138 14.28 -4.01 17.69
N MET A 139 15.54 -4.39 17.85
CA MET A 139 16.56 -4.30 16.80
C MET A 139 17.05 -5.68 16.37
N GLY A 140 17.06 -5.91 15.07
CA GLY A 140 17.60 -7.09 14.42
C GLY A 140 16.67 -8.30 14.37
N MET A 141 16.94 -9.19 13.42
CA MET A 141 16.08 -10.35 13.12
C MET A 141 15.92 -11.33 14.28
N ASP A 142 16.96 -11.54 15.09
CA ASP A 142 16.89 -12.45 16.24
C ASP A 142 15.89 -11.95 17.30
N ALA A 143 15.86 -10.64 17.54
CA ALA A 143 14.96 -10.04 18.51
C ALA A 143 13.52 -10.05 17.99
N MET A 144 13.33 -9.76 16.70
CA MET A 144 12.04 -9.91 16.02
C MET A 144 11.52 -11.35 16.13
N ARG A 145 12.35 -12.36 15.83
CA ARG A 145 11.97 -13.78 15.87
C ARG A 145 11.49 -14.19 17.26
N ARG A 146 12.20 -13.78 18.32
CA ARG A 146 11.77 -14.04 19.71
C ARG A 146 10.42 -13.42 20.03
N GLY A 147 10.15 -12.20 19.54
CA GLY A 147 8.85 -11.55 19.68
C GLY A 147 7.73 -12.37 19.02
N VAL A 148 7.93 -12.79 17.77
CA VAL A 148 6.94 -13.63 17.07
C VAL A 148 6.74 -14.98 17.76
N GLU A 149 7.81 -15.62 18.22
CA GLU A 149 7.72 -16.89 18.95
C GLU A 149 6.97 -16.75 20.27
N MET A 150 7.15 -15.65 21.01
CA MET A 150 6.37 -15.34 22.21
C MET A 150 4.86 -15.29 21.90
N TRP A 151 4.47 -14.55 20.86
CA TRP A 151 3.07 -14.47 20.44
C TRP A 151 2.53 -15.83 19.99
N ARG A 152 3.31 -16.62 19.25
CA ARG A 152 2.92 -17.97 18.77
C ARG A 152 2.87 -19.02 19.88
N GLY A 153 3.58 -18.78 20.99
CA GLY A 153 3.49 -19.57 22.21
C GLY A 153 2.16 -19.37 22.93
N GLY A 154 1.74 -18.10 23.06
CA GLY A 154 0.46 -17.75 23.69
C GLY A 154 -0.76 -18.05 22.80
N PHE A 155 -0.63 -17.88 21.49
CA PHE A 155 -1.76 -17.92 20.56
C PHE A 155 -1.52 -18.80 19.34
N ASP A 156 -2.57 -19.45 18.87
CA ASP A 156 -2.67 -19.86 17.47
C ASP A 156 -3.46 -18.79 16.72
N PHE A 157 -2.81 -18.07 15.81
CA PHE A 157 -3.37 -16.85 15.23
C PHE A 157 -3.07 -16.69 13.74
N ALA A 158 -3.88 -15.85 13.10
CA ALA A 158 -3.65 -15.39 11.74
C ALA A 158 -3.98 -13.89 11.61
N PHE A 159 -3.46 -13.29 10.55
CA PHE A 159 -3.80 -11.94 10.13
C PHE A 159 -4.69 -11.98 8.88
N SER A 160 -5.71 -11.13 8.85
CA SER A 160 -6.41 -10.70 7.65
C SER A 160 -5.95 -9.30 7.31
N LEU A 161 -5.43 -9.08 6.09
CA LEU A 161 -5.16 -7.74 5.61
C LEU A 161 -6.45 -7.14 5.04
N ASP A 162 -6.93 -6.09 5.70
CA ASP A 162 -8.17 -5.42 5.34
C ASP A 162 -7.93 -4.28 4.34
N ASP A 163 -6.73 -3.69 4.36
CA ASP A 163 -6.31 -2.62 3.45
C ASP A 163 -4.78 -2.53 3.33
N GLN A 164 -4.28 -2.08 2.18
CA GLN A 164 -2.87 -1.78 1.95
C GLN A 164 -2.70 -0.53 1.10
N ILE A 165 -1.90 0.42 1.59
CA ILE A 165 -1.56 1.65 0.88
C ILE A 165 -0.04 1.73 0.76
N GLU A 166 0.46 1.72 -0.46
CA GLU A 166 1.88 1.89 -0.78
C GLU A 166 2.13 3.34 -1.23
N GLN A 167 3.10 4.01 -0.61
CA GLN A 167 3.55 5.33 -1.03
C GLN A 167 5.05 5.48 -0.83
N GLY A 168 5.77 5.65 -1.95
CA GLY A 168 7.23 5.72 -1.94
C GLY A 168 7.84 4.44 -1.38
N ASP A 169 8.64 4.57 -0.33
CA ASP A 169 9.29 3.45 0.37
C ASP A 169 8.46 2.89 1.54
N ARG A 170 7.18 3.28 1.67
CA ARG A 170 6.33 2.88 2.81
C ARG A 170 5.08 2.13 2.40
N VAL A 171 4.70 1.18 3.24
CA VAL A 171 3.45 0.43 3.13
C VAL A 171 2.67 0.55 4.43
N CYS A 172 1.51 1.18 4.39
CA CYS A 172 0.54 1.16 5.48
C CYS A 172 -0.38 -0.06 5.31
N ASN A 173 -0.52 -0.87 6.36
CA ASN A 173 -1.31 -2.09 6.35
C ASN A 173 -2.34 -1.98 7.46
N ARG A 174 -3.63 -2.06 7.13
CA ARG A 174 -4.70 -2.21 8.12
C ARG A 174 -5.09 -3.67 8.18
N TRP A 175 -5.16 -4.22 9.38
CA TRP A 175 -5.34 -5.65 9.57
C TRP A 175 -6.25 -5.99 10.74
N THR A 176 -6.83 -7.17 10.63
CA THR A 176 -7.53 -7.85 11.71
C THR A 176 -6.72 -9.07 12.12
N TRP A 177 -6.39 -9.16 13.40
CA TRP A 177 -5.72 -10.31 14.00
C TRP A 177 -6.75 -11.12 14.77
N SER A 178 -6.75 -12.44 14.56
CA SER A 178 -7.64 -13.37 15.24
C SER A 178 -6.84 -14.55 15.74
N GLY A 179 -7.07 -14.95 16.99
CA GLY A 179 -6.34 -16.07 17.56
C GLY A 179 -7.07 -16.80 18.69
N THR A 180 -6.60 -18.01 18.99
CA THR A 180 -7.02 -18.81 20.13
C THR A 180 -5.95 -18.75 21.21
N HIS A 181 -6.30 -18.31 22.42
CA HIS A 181 -5.38 -18.23 23.56
C HIS A 181 -5.11 -19.62 24.12
N LYS A 182 -4.00 -20.24 23.70
CA LYS A 182 -3.67 -21.65 23.94
C LYS A 182 -2.54 -21.87 24.94
N GLY A 183 -1.74 -20.84 25.21
CA GLY A 183 -0.59 -20.89 26.11
C GLY A 183 -0.56 -19.65 26.99
N ASP A 184 0.28 -19.68 28.01
CA ASP A 184 0.44 -18.54 28.91
C ASP A 184 0.95 -17.32 28.14
N PHE A 185 0.32 -16.17 28.36
CA PHE A 185 0.68 -14.93 27.69
C PHE A 185 0.77 -13.78 28.69
N MET A 186 1.96 -13.18 28.82
CA MET A 186 2.22 -12.07 29.74
C MET A 186 1.73 -12.32 31.19
N GLY A 187 1.87 -13.56 31.67
CA GLY A 187 1.45 -13.98 33.02
C GLY A 187 -0.02 -14.37 33.14
N ILE A 188 -0.80 -14.32 32.07
CA ILE A 188 -2.19 -14.79 32.02
C ILE A 188 -2.19 -16.24 31.54
N PRO A 189 -2.71 -17.20 32.33
CA PRO A 189 -2.81 -18.59 31.90
C PRO A 189 -3.70 -18.77 30.68
N ALA A 190 -3.41 -19.79 29.87
CA ALA A 190 -4.22 -20.14 28.69
C ALA A 190 -5.73 -20.22 29.02
N THR A 191 -6.54 -19.39 28.34
CA THR A 191 -7.99 -19.31 28.60
C THR A 191 -8.81 -20.17 27.65
N GLY A 192 -8.23 -20.62 26.53
CA GLY A 192 -8.92 -21.34 25.46
C GLY A 192 -9.91 -20.49 24.65
N LYS A 193 -10.02 -19.19 24.94
CA LYS A 193 -10.94 -18.30 24.24
C LYS A 193 -10.42 -17.97 22.83
N GLN A 194 -11.35 -17.80 21.90
CA GLN A 194 -11.07 -17.02 20.70
C GLN A 194 -11.13 -15.54 21.04
N VAL A 195 -10.14 -14.82 20.54
CA VAL A 195 -9.94 -13.39 20.75
C VAL A 195 -9.51 -12.74 19.45
N GLY A 196 -9.72 -11.44 19.33
CA GLY A 196 -9.29 -10.69 18.17
C GLY A 196 -8.96 -9.25 18.50
N MET A 197 -8.22 -8.61 17.60
CA MET A 197 -7.93 -7.18 17.66
C MET A 197 -7.77 -6.64 16.25
N THR A 198 -7.87 -5.33 16.13
CA THR A 198 -7.54 -4.62 14.89
C THR A 198 -6.29 -3.79 15.09
N GLY A 199 -5.58 -3.53 14.00
CA GLY A 199 -4.38 -2.73 14.04
C GLY A 199 -4.01 -2.15 12.70
N THR A 200 -3.02 -1.28 12.74
CA THR A 200 -2.34 -0.73 11.58
C THR A 200 -0.84 -0.83 11.79
N THR A 201 -0.13 -1.17 10.72
CA THR A 201 1.33 -1.19 10.71
C THR A 201 1.84 -0.42 9.51
N VAL A 202 2.77 0.50 9.74
CA VAL A 202 3.52 1.15 8.67
C VAL A 202 4.87 0.45 8.56
N PHE A 203 5.18 -0.09 7.39
CA PHE A 203 6.50 -0.60 7.06
C PHE A 203 7.26 0.42 6.22
N ARG A 204 8.57 0.52 6.45
CA ARG A 204 9.52 1.11 5.51
C ARG A 204 10.31 0.00 4.82
N CYS A 205 10.42 0.08 3.51
CA CYS A 205 11.12 -0.86 2.66
C CYS A 205 12.39 -0.24 2.07
N ARG A 206 13.40 -1.07 1.81
CA ARG A 206 14.57 -0.69 1.02
C ARG A 206 14.32 -0.99 -0.47
N GLU A 207 15.16 -0.43 -1.35
CA GLU A 207 15.11 -0.62 -2.81
C GLU A 207 15.08 -2.08 -3.28
N ASP A 208 15.62 -3.03 -2.48
CA ASP A 208 15.57 -4.46 -2.78
C ASP A 208 14.28 -5.14 -2.34
N GLY A 209 13.30 -4.38 -1.85
CA GLY A 209 11.98 -4.87 -1.48
C GLY A 209 11.86 -5.41 -0.06
N LYS A 210 12.93 -5.38 0.74
CA LYS A 210 12.93 -5.85 2.13
C LYS A 210 12.45 -4.78 3.09
N ILE A 211 11.70 -5.19 4.11
CA ILE A 211 11.26 -4.34 5.21
C ILE A 211 12.45 -4.09 6.14
N VAL A 212 12.73 -2.82 6.40
CA VAL A 212 13.84 -2.37 7.27
C VAL A 212 13.33 -1.76 8.57
N GLU A 213 12.08 -1.31 8.61
CA GLU A 213 11.53 -0.64 9.79
C GLU A 213 10.01 -0.81 9.87
N ALA A 214 9.45 -0.89 11.07
CA ALA A 214 8.02 -0.99 11.31
C ALA A 214 7.54 -0.12 12.47
N TRP A 215 6.35 0.46 12.31
CA TRP A 215 5.60 1.13 13.38
C TRP A 215 4.25 0.48 13.56
N TRP A 216 3.99 -0.08 14.74
CA TRP A 216 2.76 -0.81 15.06
C TRP A 216 1.81 0.05 15.88
N GLN A 217 0.50 -0.05 15.62
CA GLN A 217 -0.57 0.53 16.43
C GLN A 217 -1.76 -0.44 16.43
N TYR A 218 -2.19 -0.93 17.59
CA TYR A 218 -3.24 -1.95 17.66
C TYR A 218 -3.95 -1.98 19.01
N ASP A 219 -5.14 -2.57 19.05
CA ASP A 219 -5.99 -2.64 20.23
C ASP A 219 -5.52 -3.69 21.25
N ARG A 220 -4.36 -3.41 21.87
CA ARG A 220 -3.80 -4.26 22.93
C ARG A 220 -4.69 -4.29 24.17
N LEU A 221 -5.30 -3.16 24.53
CA LEU A 221 -6.16 -3.09 25.71
C LEU A 221 -7.40 -3.97 25.54
N GLY A 222 -8.07 -3.89 24.39
CA GLY A 222 -9.22 -4.73 24.07
C GLY A 222 -8.85 -6.22 24.01
N LEU A 223 -7.63 -6.59 23.57
CA LEU A 223 -7.16 -7.96 23.71
C LEU A 223 -7.06 -8.35 25.20
N MET A 224 -6.40 -7.55 26.03
CA MET A 224 -6.19 -7.87 27.46
C MET A 224 -7.51 -7.98 28.23
N GLU A 225 -8.52 -7.18 27.88
CA GLU A 225 -9.88 -7.29 28.41
C GLU A 225 -10.51 -8.65 28.06
N GLN A 226 -10.44 -9.07 26.79
CA GLN A 226 -10.97 -10.39 26.37
C GLN A 226 -10.29 -11.56 27.10
N LEU A 227 -9.02 -11.40 27.48
CA LEU A 227 -8.26 -12.37 28.28
C LEU A 227 -8.63 -12.36 29.78
N GLY A 228 -9.42 -11.38 30.24
CA GLY A 228 -9.82 -11.24 31.65
C GLY A 228 -8.78 -10.56 32.53
N ALA A 229 -7.83 -9.82 31.93
CA ALA A 229 -6.77 -9.14 32.67
C ALA A 229 -7.28 -7.96 33.52
N LEU A 230 -8.40 -7.37 33.13
CA LEU A 230 -8.97 -6.18 33.76
C LEU A 230 -9.95 -6.52 34.89
N ASP A 231 -10.44 -7.77 34.97
CA ASP A 231 -11.37 -8.25 36.01
C ASP A 231 -10.82 -8.05 37.45
N ALA A 232 -9.48 -7.98 37.59
CA ALA A 232 -8.81 -7.75 38.87
C ALA A 232 -8.82 -6.26 39.31
N LEU A 233 -9.04 -5.32 38.38
CA LEU A 233 -9.10 -3.87 38.65
C LEU A 233 -10.51 -3.39 39.03
N GLU A 234 -11.53 -4.23 38.83
CA GLU A 234 -12.93 -3.94 39.17
C GLU A 234 -13.32 -4.34 40.60
N ARG A 235 -12.38 -4.85 41.41
CA ARG A 235 -12.57 -5.26 42.81
C ARG A 235 -11.94 -4.28 43.79
#